data_AF-A0A158L163-F1
#
_entry.id   AF-A0A158L163-F1
#
_cell.length_a   1.000
_cell.length_b   1.000
_cell.length_c   1.000
_cell.angle_alpha   90.00
_cell.angle_beta   90.00
_cell.angle_gamma   90.00
#
_symmetry.space_group_name_H-M   'P 1'
#
loop_
_entity.id
_entity.type
_entity.pdbx_description
1 polymer ?
#
loop_
_entity_poly.entity_id
_entity_poly.type
_entity_poly.pdbx_seq_one_letter_code
_entity_poly.pdbx_strand_id
1 'polypeptide(L)'
;MSAAALGALRAHWADRGRDFDGDAIGSAGALAGPLLGPVIIPWTDAARRRHRAQRGDALEIEEAGYTADGLNRLIGRMLKTLVEMMDGLSLDERARLGRANAHAFRHTFGTQSVADEVPVDVVQKVLGHASLATTTIYVQAEKKRVLEEVAAYYARRTERGSAEE
;
A
#
# COMPACT_ATOMS: atom_id res chain seq x y z
N MET A 1 -1.78 -5.37 9.34
CA MET A 1 -0.50 -5.38 8.59
C MET A 1 0.12 -6.76 8.74
N SER A 2 0.56 -7.41 7.66
CA SER A 2 1.10 -8.78 7.75
C SER A 2 2.47 -8.80 8.41
N ALA A 3 2.87 -9.96 8.95
CA ALA A 3 4.21 -10.16 9.51
C ALA A 3 5.32 -9.91 8.46
N ALA A 4 5.09 -10.31 7.21
CA ALA A 4 6.00 -10.05 6.10
C ALA A 4 6.16 -8.54 5.82
N ALA A 5 5.06 -7.78 5.84
CA ALA A 5 5.12 -6.33 5.65
C ALA A 5 5.88 -5.62 6.80
N LEU A 6 5.67 -6.05 8.04
CA LEU A 6 6.45 -5.59 9.20
C LEU A 6 7.94 -5.91 9.04
N GLY A 7 8.27 -7.14 8.62
CA GLY A 7 9.66 -7.54 8.37
C GLY A 7 10.33 -6.68 7.29
N ALA A 8 9.63 -6.40 6.20
CA ALA A 8 10.15 -5.53 5.13
C ALA A 8 10.38 -4.09 5.61
N LEU A 9 9.49 -3.55 6.47
CA LEU A 9 9.67 -2.22 7.06
C LEU A 9 10.90 -2.18 7.98
N ARG A 10 11.07 -3.19 8.84
CA ARG A 10 12.27 -3.30 9.69
C ARG A 10 13.55 -3.36 8.87
N ALA A 11 13.57 -4.17 7.81
CA ALA A 11 14.71 -4.24 6.90
C ALA A 11 15.01 -2.88 6.24
N HIS A 12 13.97 -2.20 5.74
CA HIS A 12 14.13 -0.87 5.14
C HIS A 12 14.68 0.18 6.11
N TRP A 13 14.29 0.14 7.38
CA TRP A 13 14.84 1.03 8.41
C TRP A 13 16.29 0.68 8.74
N ALA A 14 16.61 -0.61 8.82
CA ALA A 14 17.98 -1.07 9.00
C ALA A 14 18.90 -0.64 7.83
N ASP A 15 18.42 -0.69 6.58
CA ASP A 15 19.14 -0.19 5.39
C ASP A 15 19.45 1.31 5.49
N ARG A 16 18.67 2.05 6.27
CA ARG A 16 18.86 3.48 6.57
C ARG A 16 19.67 3.71 7.86
N GLY A 17 20.19 2.65 8.49
CA GLY A 17 20.93 2.73 9.74
C GLY A 17 20.09 3.08 10.96
N ARG A 18 18.79 2.72 10.96
CA ARG A 18 17.81 3.05 12.00
C ARG A 18 17.17 1.79 12.57
N ASP A 19 16.76 1.86 13.83
CA ASP A 19 15.98 0.78 14.46
C ASP A 19 14.49 1.10 14.33
N PHE A 20 13.74 0.25 13.62
CA PHE A 20 12.30 0.44 13.50
C PHE A 20 11.57 0.30 14.85
N ASP A 21 11.95 -0.65 15.71
CA ASP A 21 11.19 -0.88 16.94
C ASP A 21 11.59 0.12 18.05
N GLY A 22 12.83 0.61 18.03
CA GLY A 22 13.36 1.61 18.97
C GLY A 22 13.12 3.07 18.55
N ASP A 23 13.30 3.38 17.26
CA ASP A 23 13.19 4.75 16.75
C ASP A 23 11.82 5.06 16.14
N ALA A 24 10.89 4.10 16.02
CA ALA A 24 9.60 4.40 15.37
C ALA A 24 8.82 5.51 16.09
N ILE A 25 8.88 5.58 17.42
CA ILE A 25 8.10 6.53 18.21
C ILE A 25 9.05 7.60 18.76
N GLY A 26 8.97 8.81 18.20
CA GLY A 26 9.73 9.95 18.68
C GLY A 26 9.27 10.42 20.07
N SER A 27 10.04 11.31 20.67
CA SER A 27 9.82 11.84 22.04
C SER A 27 8.45 12.49 22.29
N ALA A 28 7.70 12.83 21.23
CA ALA A 28 6.37 13.41 21.29
C ALA A 28 5.23 12.42 20.94
N GLY A 29 5.50 11.11 20.86
CA GLY A 29 4.51 10.09 20.48
C GLY A 29 4.15 10.07 18.99
N ALA A 30 4.75 10.95 18.19
CA ALA A 30 4.68 10.92 16.73
C ALA A 30 5.77 10.01 16.15
N LEU A 31 5.59 9.55 14.91
CA LEU A 31 6.64 8.79 14.22
C LEU A 31 7.94 9.63 14.17
N ALA A 32 9.10 9.07 14.55
CA ALA A 32 10.38 9.81 14.55
C ALA A 32 10.98 10.06 13.14
N GLY A 33 10.16 9.88 12.12
CA GLY A 33 10.52 10.01 10.71
C GLY A 33 9.45 9.42 9.79
N PRO A 34 9.63 9.55 8.47
CA PRO A 34 8.74 8.94 7.50
C PRO A 34 8.87 7.41 7.55
N LEU A 35 7.75 6.71 7.39
CA LEU A 35 7.75 5.24 7.33
C LEU A 35 8.63 4.71 6.19
N LEU A 36 8.63 5.41 5.06
CA LEU A 36 9.46 5.13 3.89
C LEU A 36 10.21 6.39 3.46
N GLY A 37 11.51 6.22 3.22
CA GLY A 37 12.42 7.27 2.78
C GLY A 37 13.56 6.69 1.96
N PRO A 38 14.28 7.52 1.18
CA PRO A 38 15.37 7.04 0.33
C PRO A 38 16.52 6.44 1.16
N VAL A 39 17.03 5.28 0.75
CA VAL A 39 18.30 4.73 1.28
C VAL A 39 19.49 5.53 0.74
N ILE A 40 19.41 5.94 -0.52
CA ILE A 40 20.42 6.77 -1.18
C ILE A 40 19.76 8.08 -1.62
N ILE A 41 20.31 9.21 -1.17
CA ILE A 41 19.90 10.55 -1.60
C ILE A 41 20.79 10.95 -2.79
N PRO A 42 20.25 11.05 -4.01
CA PRO A 42 21.04 11.44 -5.18
C PRO A 42 21.51 12.89 -5.05
N TRP A 43 22.63 13.22 -5.69
CA TRP A 43 23.23 14.56 -5.62
C TRP A 43 22.54 15.59 -6.53
N THR A 44 21.20 15.57 -6.60
CA THR A 44 20.43 16.59 -7.32
C THR A 44 20.01 17.70 -6.38
N ASP A 45 19.88 18.92 -6.89
CA ASP A 45 19.48 20.07 -6.07
C ASP A 45 18.12 19.88 -5.40
N ALA A 46 17.19 19.24 -6.11
CA ALA A 46 15.86 18.92 -5.57
C ALA A 46 15.94 17.90 -4.42
N ALA A 47 16.77 16.86 -4.55
CA ALA A 47 16.94 15.86 -3.50
C ALA A 47 17.70 16.43 -2.29
N ARG A 48 18.72 17.28 -2.52
CA ARG A 48 19.41 17.99 -1.44
C ARG A 48 18.47 18.92 -0.69
N ARG A 49 17.71 19.77 -1.36
CA ARG A 49 16.75 20.67 -0.67
C ARG A 49 15.70 19.94 0.16
N ARG A 50 15.27 18.75 -0.27
CA ARG A 50 14.23 17.99 0.42
C ARG A 50 14.77 17.16 1.58
N HIS A 51 15.92 16.53 1.39
CA HIS A 51 16.46 15.56 2.35
C HIS A 51 17.67 16.09 3.15
N ARG A 52 18.09 17.33 2.89
CA ARG A 52 19.15 18.03 3.60
C ARG A 52 18.68 19.45 3.90
N ALA A 53 18.45 19.75 5.16
CA ALA A 53 18.19 21.11 5.61
C ALA A 53 19.47 21.69 6.18
N GLN A 54 19.79 22.93 5.80
CA GLN A 54 20.87 23.66 6.43
C GLN A 54 20.28 24.39 7.63
N ARG A 55 20.70 24.03 8.84
CA ARG A 55 20.23 24.66 10.09
C ARG A 55 21.44 25.24 10.80
N GLY A 56 21.65 26.55 10.62
CA GLY A 56 22.92 27.19 10.99
C GLY A 56 24.07 26.74 10.07
N ASP A 57 25.27 26.57 10.61
CA ASP A 57 26.46 26.14 9.85
C ASP A 57 26.54 24.62 9.61
N ALA A 58 25.63 23.84 10.20
CA ALA A 58 25.59 22.39 10.05
C ALA A 58 24.58 21.96 8.98
N LEU A 59 25.00 21.03 8.11
CA LEU A 59 24.11 20.27 7.24
C LEU A 59 23.41 19.19 8.07
N GLU A 60 22.15 19.41 8.43
CA GLU A 60 21.30 18.40 9.04
C GLU A 60 20.60 17.59 7.94
N ILE A 61 20.57 16.26 8.07
CA ILE A 61 19.76 15.41 7.21
C ILE A 61 18.32 15.52 7.72
N GLU A 62 17.53 16.41 7.11
CA GLU A 62 16.09 16.41 7.31
C GLU A 62 15.52 15.23 6.53
N GLU A 63 15.29 14.11 7.21
CA GLU A 63 14.85 12.87 6.57
C GLU A 63 13.38 12.94 6.13
N ALA A 64 13.09 13.77 5.12
CA ALA A 64 11.78 13.78 4.51
C ALA A 64 11.52 12.43 3.81
N GLY A 65 10.27 11.98 3.84
CA GLY A 65 9.83 10.82 3.05
C GLY A 65 9.77 11.13 1.56
N TYR A 66 9.36 10.14 0.76
CA TYR A 66 9.05 10.37 -0.65
C TYR A 66 7.91 11.38 -0.84
N THR A 67 7.94 12.11 -1.96
CA THR A 67 6.73 12.82 -2.44
C THR A 67 5.71 11.80 -2.95
N ALA A 68 4.44 12.20 -3.09
CA ALA A 68 3.42 11.33 -3.68
C ALA A 68 3.82 10.81 -5.07
N ASP A 69 4.32 11.71 -5.93
CA ASP A 69 4.81 11.34 -7.27
C ASP A 69 6.07 10.46 -7.21
N GLY A 70 7.00 10.76 -6.28
CA GLY A 70 8.21 9.97 -6.10
C GLY A 70 7.90 8.53 -5.68
N LEU A 71 6.96 8.37 -4.75
CA LEU A 71 6.48 7.07 -4.30
C LEU A 71 5.74 6.34 -5.43
N ASN A 72 4.89 7.03 -6.19
CA ASN A 72 4.18 6.41 -7.32
C ASN A 72 5.17 5.91 -8.40
N ARG A 73 6.21 6.70 -8.71
CA ARG A 73 7.29 6.28 -9.62
C ARG A 73 8.10 5.10 -9.08
N LEU A 74 8.34 5.05 -7.76
CA LEU A 74 9.00 3.91 -7.12
C LEU A 74 8.17 2.64 -7.27
N ILE A 75 6.87 2.70 -6.96
CA ILE A 75 5.93 1.58 -7.09
C ILE A 75 5.88 1.09 -8.54
N GLY A 76 5.77 2.01 -9.51
CA GLY A 76 5.74 1.65 -10.93
C GLY A 76 7.01 0.93 -11.39
N ARG A 77 8.19 1.42 -10.96
CA ARG A 77 9.47 0.73 -11.27
C ARG A 77 9.54 -0.64 -10.61
N MET A 78 9.16 -0.75 -9.34
CA MET A 78 9.13 -2.03 -8.62
C MET A 78 8.25 -3.05 -9.33
N LEU A 79 7.01 -2.68 -9.70
CA LEU A 79 6.09 -3.54 -10.44
C LEU A 79 6.68 -4.01 -11.78
N LYS A 80 7.27 -3.08 -12.54
CA LYS A 80 7.95 -3.42 -13.78
C LYS A 80 9.07 -4.44 -13.56
N THR A 81 9.93 -4.20 -12.57
CA THR A 81 11.02 -5.12 -12.22
C THR A 81 10.49 -6.50 -11.80
N LEU A 82 9.42 -6.57 -11.01
CA LEU A 82 8.81 -7.85 -10.63
C LEU A 82 8.29 -8.61 -11.85
N VAL A 83 7.58 -7.92 -12.77
CA VAL A 83 7.06 -8.52 -14.00
C VAL A 83 8.18 -9.00 -14.93
N GLU A 84 9.31 -8.30 -14.98
CA GLU A 84 10.46 -8.66 -15.82
C GLU A 84 11.31 -9.79 -15.22
N MET A 85 11.47 -9.82 -13.89
CA MET A 85 12.45 -10.67 -13.22
C MET A 85 11.86 -11.92 -12.56
N MET A 86 10.56 -11.95 -12.26
CA MET A 86 9.95 -13.13 -11.63
C MET A 86 9.59 -14.17 -12.68
N ASP A 87 10.27 -15.31 -12.67
CA ASP A 87 10.02 -16.41 -13.62
C ASP A 87 8.70 -17.16 -13.34
N GLY A 88 8.26 -17.20 -12.08
CA GLY A 88 7.09 -17.96 -11.63
C GLY A 88 5.71 -17.36 -11.96
N LEU A 89 5.64 -16.20 -12.61
CA LEU A 89 4.37 -15.55 -12.95
C LEU A 89 3.80 -16.10 -14.27
N SER A 90 2.54 -16.53 -14.23
CA SER A 90 1.75 -16.83 -15.42
C SER A 90 1.54 -15.59 -16.30
N LEU A 91 1.12 -15.79 -17.56
CA LEU A 91 0.84 -14.70 -18.48
C LEU A 91 -0.25 -13.75 -17.97
N ASP A 92 -1.29 -14.28 -17.32
CA ASP A 92 -2.37 -13.49 -16.73
C ASP A 92 -1.86 -12.65 -15.55
N GLU A 93 -1.06 -13.24 -14.65
CA GLU A 93 -0.47 -12.52 -13.52
C GLU A 93 0.46 -11.40 -13.98
N ARG A 94 1.28 -11.65 -15.01
CA ARG A 94 2.14 -10.62 -15.62
C ARG A 94 1.30 -9.49 -16.20
N ALA A 95 0.22 -9.81 -16.91
CA ALA A 95 -0.67 -8.80 -17.48
C ALA A 95 -1.38 -7.97 -16.40
N ARG A 96 -1.84 -8.60 -15.31
CA ARG A 96 -2.46 -7.93 -14.17
C ARG A 96 -1.48 -7.01 -13.44
N LEU A 97 -0.29 -7.52 -13.09
CA LEU A 97 0.75 -6.74 -12.41
C LEU A 97 1.27 -5.60 -13.28
N GLY A 98 1.40 -5.80 -14.60
CA GLY A 98 1.84 -4.77 -15.54
C GLY A 98 0.86 -3.58 -15.66
N ARG A 99 -0.41 -3.77 -15.28
CA ARG A 99 -1.44 -2.70 -15.25
C ARG A 99 -1.66 -2.12 -13.86
N ALA A 100 -1.09 -2.74 -12.82
CA ALA A 100 -1.25 -2.27 -11.46
C ALA A 100 -0.48 -0.97 -11.22
N ASN A 101 -0.92 -0.21 -10.22
CA ASN A 101 -0.30 1.04 -9.78
C ASN A 101 -0.69 1.32 -8.32
N ALA A 102 -0.20 2.42 -7.77
CA ALA A 102 -0.47 2.80 -6.38
C ALA A 102 -1.98 2.91 -6.07
N HIS A 103 -2.78 3.38 -7.01
CA HIS A 103 -4.24 3.46 -6.84
C HIS A 103 -4.89 2.07 -6.82
N ALA A 104 -4.46 1.14 -7.68
CA ALA A 104 -4.96 -0.24 -7.67
C ALA A 104 -4.67 -0.96 -6.33
N PHE A 105 -3.50 -0.74 -5.75
CA PHE A 105 -3.17 -1.26 -4.42
C PHE A 105 -4.00 -0.63 -3.32
N ARG A 106 -4.19 0.69 -3.35
CA ARG A 106 -5.08 1.40 -2.41
C ARG A 106 -6.50 0.85 -2.47
N HIS A 107 -6.99 0.59 -3.69
CA HIS A 107 -8.32 0.03 -3.90
C HIS A 107 -8.43 -1.39 -3.34
N THR A 108 -7.43 -2.23 -3.61
CA THR A 108 -7.39 -3.61 -3.09
C THR A 108 -7.41 -3.62 -1.56
N PHE A 109 -6.56 -2.80 -0.92
CA PHE A 109 -6.53 -2.66 0.53
C PHE A 109 -7.87 -2.19 1.09
N GLY A 110 -8.47 -1.16 0.49
CA GLY A 110 -9.76 -0.62 0.94
C GLY A 110 -10.89 -1.64 0.86
N THR A 111 -11.04 -2.32 -0.28
CA THR A 111 -12.05 -3.38 -0.47
C THR A 111 -11.83 -4.55 0.48
N GLN A 112 -10.58 -5.06 0.60
CA GLN A 112 -10.28 -6.19 1.49
C GLN A 112 -10.51 -5.83 2.96
N SER A 113 -10.11 -4.64 3.40
CA SER A 113 -10.33 -4.22 4.80
C SER A 113 -11.81 -4.18 5.16
N VAL A 114 -12.66 -3.71 4.24
CA VAL A 114 -14.12 -3.68 4.46
C VAL A 114 -14.71 -5.10 4.42
N ALA A 115 -14.23 -5.97 3.54
CA ALA A 115 -14.62 -7.37 3.49
C ALA A 115 -14.23 -8.12 4.78
N ASP A 116 -13.09 -7.78 5.37
CA ASP A 116 -12.60 -8.29 6.65
C ASP A 116 -13.25 -7.57 7.86
N GLU A 117 -14.38 -6.90 7.64
CA GLU A 117 -15.21 -6.22 8.65
C GLU A 117 -14.52 -5.10 9.44
N VAL A 118 -13.42 -4.54 8.91
CA VAL A 118 -12.79 -3.36 9.52
C VAL A 118 -13.76 -2.17 9.41
N PRO A 119 -14.04 -1.45 10.51
CA PRO A 119 -14.95 -0.31 10.49
C PRO A 119 -14.55 0.74 9.45
N VAL A 120 -15.53 1.24 8.69
CA VAL A 120 -15.29 2.12 7.54
C VAL A 120 -14.60 3.43 7.95
N ASP A 121 -14.86 3.95 9.15
CA ASP A 121 -14.17 5.14 9.67
C ASP A 121 -12.70 4.88 9.99
N VAL A 122 -12.35 3.66 10.41
CA VAL A 122 -10.97 3.22 10.60
C VAL A 122 -10.26 3.11 9.24
N VAL A 123 -10.91 2.47 8.26
CA VAL A 123 -10.36 2.37 6.89
C VAL A 123 -10.16 3.76 6.28
N GLN A 124 -11.11 4.68 6.49
CA GLN A 124 -11.00 6.07 6.05
C GLN A 124 -9.77 6.76 6.65
N LYS A 125 -9.56 6.63 7.97
CA LYS A 125 -8.42 7.22 8.68
C LYS A 125 -7.09 6.65 8.18
N VAL A 126 -6.99 5.33 8.04
CA VAL A 126 -5.78 4.65 7.54
C VAL A 126 -5.44 5.09 6.11
N LEU A 127 -6.45 5.25 5.26
CA LEU A 127 -6.25 5.74 3.91
C LEU A 127 -5.97 7.25 3.86
N GLY A 128 -6.33 8.02 4.88
CA GLY A 128 -6.20 9.48 4.89
C GLY A 128 -7.22 10.16 3.98
N HIS A 129 -8.42 9.59 3.83
CA HIS A 129 -9.49 10.22 3.06
C HIS A 129 -10.12 11.38 3.84
N ALA A 130 -10.27 12.54 3.19
CA ALA A 130 -10.92 13.71 3.79
C ALA A 130 -12.42 13.52 4.05
N SER A 131 -13.07 12.57 3.38
CA SER A 131 -14.49 12.27 3.57
C SER A 131 -14.80 10.77 3.48
N LEU A 132 -15.87 10.35 4.13
CA LEU A 132 -16.37 8.97 4.06
C LEU A 132 -16.86 8.60 2.66
N ALA A 133 -17.31 9.56 1.85
CA ALA A 133 -17.87 9.31 0.52
C ALA A 133 -16.94 8.52 -0.41
N THR A 134 -15.62 8.77 -0.35
CA THR A 134 -14.61 8.02 -1.13
C THR A 134 -14.35 6.62 -0.57
N THR A 135 -14.59 6.41 0.72
CA THR A 135 -14.42 5.10 1.37
C THR A 135 -15.66 4.21 1.17
N THR A 136 -16.86 4.81 1.05
CA THR A 136 -18.11 4.10 0.76
C THR A 136 -18.06 3.31 -0.56
N ILE A 137 -17.20 3.71 -1.51
CA ILE A 137 -16.97 2.95 -2.77
C ILE A 137 -16.57 1.50 -2.46
N TYR A 138 -15.76 1.27 -1.42
CA TYR A 138 -15.34 -0.08 -1.01
C TYR A 138 -16.48 -0.91 -0.43
N VAL A 139 -17.37 -0.27 0.32
CA VAL A 139 -18.59 -0.93 0.85
C VAL A 139 -19.51 -1.37 -0.27
N GLN A 140 -19.66 -0.55 -1.31
CA GLN A 140 -20.49 -0.92 -2.47
C GLN A 140 -19.86 -2.06 -3.27
N ALA A 141 -18.53 -2.05 -3.43
CA ALA A 141 -17.82 -3.16 -4.06
C ALA A 141 -18.02 -4.48 -3.29
N GLU A 142 -17.97 -4.44 -1.95
CA GLU A 142 -18.20 -5.64 -1.13
C GLU A 142 -19.65 -6.13 -1.22
N LYS A 143 -20.63 -5.23 -1.12
CA LYS A 143 -22.05 -5.57 -1.30
C LYS A 143 -22.32 -6.22 -2.66
N LYS A 144 -21.68 -5.71 -3.72
CA LYS A 144 -21.78 -6.29 -5.06
C LYS A 144 -21.23 -7.72 -5.08
N ARG A 145 -20.07 -7.96 -4.49
CA ARG A 145 -19.45 -9.29 -4.39
C ARG A 145 -20.34 -10.30 -3.63
N VAL A 146 -20.91 -9.87 -2.50
CA VAL A 146 -21.87 -10.70 -1.74
C VAL A 146 -23.07 -11.07 -2.60
N LEU A 147 -23.65 -10.10 -3.33
CA LEU A 147 -24.78 -10.35 -4.22
C LEU A 147 -24.43 -11.33 -5.34
N GLU A 148 -23.27 -11.17 -5.97
CA GLU A 148 -22.79 -12.06 -7.03
C GLU A 148 -22.62 -13.51 -6.53
N GLU A 149 -22.06 -13.71 -5.33
CA GLU A 149 -21.88 -15.05 -4.77
C GLU A 149 -23.21 -15.69 -4.35
N VAL A 150 -24.12 -14.92 -3.77
CA VAL A 150 -25.47 -15.40 -3.43
C VAL A 150 -26.23 -15.82 -4.71
N ALA A 151 -26.14 -15.03 -5.77
CA ALA A 151 -26.74 -15.37 -7.05
C ALA A 151 -26.15 -16.66 -7.63
N ALA A 152 -24.82 -16.81 -7.59
CA ALA A 152 -24.13 -18.01 -8.04
C ALA A 152 -24.51 -19.26 -7.21
N TYR A 153 -24.68 -19.12 -5.89
CA TYR A 153 -25.16 -20.18 -5.01
C TYR A 153 -26.55 -20.68 -5.42
N TYR A 154 -27.50 -19.76 -5.67
CA TYR A 154 -28.85 -20.14 -6.10
C TYR A 154 -28.86 -20.79 -7.49
N ALA A 155 -28.05 -20.30 -8.44
CA ALA A 155 -27.93 -20.91 -9.76
C ALA A 155 -27.46 -22.37 -9.67
N ARG A 156 -26.38 -22.64 -8.91
CA ARG A 156 -25.87 -24.01 -8.68
C ARG A 156 -26.88 -24.93 -8.02
N ARG A 157 -27.75 -24.39 -7.15
CA ARG A 157 -28.80 -25.17 -6.47
C ARG A 157 -29.93 -25.54 -7.42
N THR A 158 -30.33 -24.65 -8.32
CA THR A 158 -31.33 -24.93 -9.35
C THR A 158 -30.85 -26.01 -10.31
N GLU A 159 -29.60 -25.94 -10.78
CA GLU A 159 -28.99 -26.93 -11.68
C GLU A 159 -28.93 -28.34 -11.05
N ARG A 160 -28.61 -28.44 -9.75
CA ARG A 160 -28.61 -29.71 -9.01
C ARG A 160 -30.01 -30.30 -8.81
N GLY A 161 -31.02 -29.46 -8.59
CA GLY A 161 -32.41 -29.90 -8.45
C GLY A 161 -32.97 -30.48 -9.75
N SER A 162 -32.60 -29.91 -10.89
CA SER A 162 -32.99 -30.40 -12.22
C SER A 162 -32.24 -31.64 -12.72
N ALA A 163 -31.21 -32.11 -11.99
CA ALA A 163 -30.45 -33.31 -12.33
C ALA A 163 -30.90 -34.55 -11.50
N GLU A 164 -31.76 -34.35 -10.50
CA GLU A 164 -32.28 -35.39 -9.61
C GLU A 164 -33.75 -35.78 -9.95
N GLU A 165 -34.32 -35.20 -11.01
CA GLU A 165 -35.70 -35.38 -11.50
C GLU A 165 -35.69 -35.98 -12.92
#